data_AF-A0A1Y2AE47-F1
#
_entry.id   AF-A0A1Y2AE47-F1
#
_cell.length_a   1.000
_cell.length_b   1.000
_cell.length_c   1.000
_cell.angle_alpha   90.00
_cell.angle_beta   90.00
_cell.angle_gamma   90.00
#
_symmetry.space_group_name_H-M   'P 1'
#
loop_
_entity.id
_entity.type
_entity.pdbx_description
1 polymer ?
#
loop_
_entity_poly.entity_id
_entity_poly.type
_entity_poly.pdbx_seq_one_letter_code
_entity_poly.pdbx_strand_id
1 'polypeptide(L)'
;MTLKNIIGITYLGYNEEDNEKANNILNNYIEFLNQLKYKTKFIKNLIIDIDNPDPNHGQVIKAIIPSYYETWGKCYLCSFLRFHQFEQCGNFKDQSLQCYSNEIFNVLRKMANTIFINLPPPKTEIIQNQNANGYSSGNLNSNGGNVRMSNFINRHGGCFNGEAIVLLANGKTKFVKDLKKGDQLNNNAIVQCLIEQRSNKYSKAYMCNIDGILFTPYHPICKDDQWYFPIDLVQSKPVSIDSWFNLILNDEINHKYEVEFENGIKAITLGHYRKENKILKHEYFGTDLVLKDLKERDPLGYSKGYIFIEEINYRELQYDENQCCINYYKIQSNNYNNYNNNKIIENENNISKLIY
;
A
#
# COMPACT_ATOMS: atom_id res chain seq x y z
N MET A 1 22.44 21.06 -17.03
CA MET A 1 23.87 21.34 -16.75
C MET A 1 24.21 21.10 -15.29
N THR A 2 23.44 21.65 -14.35
CA THR A 2 23.61 21.51 -12.88
C THR A 2 23.82 20.07 -12.41
N LEU A 3 22.86 19.17 -12.68
CA LEU A 3 22.96 17.77 -12.25
C LEU A 3 24.14 17.03 -12.88
N LYS A 4 24.48 17.35 -14.14
CA LYS A 4 25.65 16.77 -14.81
C LYS A 4 26.95 17.15 -14.07
N ASN A 5 27.04 18.37 -13.57
CA ASN A 5 28.19 18.83 -12.80
C ASN A 5 28.25 18.14 -11.43
N ILE A 6 27.11 17.93 -10.76
CA ILE A 6 27.02 17.19 -9.49
C ILE A 6 27.43 15.73 -9.68
N ILE A 7 26.87 15.04 -10.69
CA ILE A 7 27.18 13.64 -11.00
C ILE A 7 28.66 13.45 -11.40
N GLY A 8 29.29 14.50 -11.94
CA GLY A 8 30.71 14.48 -12.31
C GLY A 8 31.69 14.61 -11.13
N ILE A 9 31.22 14.82 -9.91
CA ILE A 9 32.05 14.90 -8.71
C ILE A 9 32.53 13.50 -8.31
N THR A 10 33.84 13.33 -8.17
CA THR A 10 34.48 12.00 -8.13
C THR A 10 34.26 11.29 -6.79
N TYR A 11 34.27 12.00 -5.66
CA TYR A 11 34.11 11.41 -4.32
C TYR A 11 32.87 11.93 -3.58
N LEU A 12 31.82 12.28 -4.33
CA LEU A 12 30.52 12.63 -3.76
C LEU A 12 29.99 11.47 -2.89
N GLY A 13 29.56 11.79 -1.67
CA GLY A 13 29.15 10.82 -0.66
C GLY A 13 30.26 10.31 0.27
N TYR A 14 31.54 10.60 -0.03
CA TYR A 14 32.69 10.14 0.76
C TYR A 14 33.55 11.28 1.30
N ASN A 15 33.75 12.34 0.50
CA ASN A 15 34.62 13.47 0.85
C ASN A 15 33.77 14.72 1.17
N GLU A 16 34.04 15.36 2.31
CA GLU A 16 33.32 16.55 2.77
C GLU A 16 33.40 17.74 1.80
N GLU A 17 34.57 18.01 1.21
CA GLU A 17 34.78 19.10 0.24
C GLU A 17 33.95 18.88 -1.04
N ASP A 18 33.92 17.64 -1.53
CA ASP A 18 33.13 17.25 -2.71
C ASP A 18 31.62 17.32 -2.41
N ASN A 19 31.20 16.96 -1.19
CA ASN A 19 29.81 17.11 -0.74
C ASN A 19 29.41 18.58 -0.64
N GLU A 20 30.27 19.43 -0.07
CA GLU A 20 30.03 20.87 0.02
C GLU A 20 29.94 21.50 -1.38
N LYS A 21 30.81 21.10 -2.30
CA LYS A 21 30.77 21.52 -3.70
C LYS A 21 29.46 21.15 -4.38
N ALA A 22 28.94 19.93 -4.16
CA ALA A 22 27.64 19.52 -4.69
C ALA A 22 26.49 20.37 -4.13
N ASN A 23 26.48 20.60 -2.81
CA ASN A 23 25.49 21.46 -2.15
C ASN A 23 25.53 22.89 -2.69
N ASN A 24 26.72 23.46 -2.86
CA ASN A 24 26.90 24.81 -3.42
C ASN A 24 26.37 24.91 -4.85
N ILE A 25 26.65 23.91 -5.70
CA ILE A 25 26.11 23.86 -7.08
C ILE A 25 24.57 23.79 -7.07
N LEU A 26 24.00 22.98 -6.18
CA LEU A 26 22.54 22.82 -6.09
C LEU A 26 21.86 24.08 -5.55
N ASN A 27 22.41 24.68 -4.49
CA ASN A 27 21.89 25.91 -3.88
C ASN A 27 21.91 27.07 -4.86
N ASN A 28 23.01 27.27 -5.60
CA ASN A 28 23.09 28.28 -6.66
C ASN A 28 22.00 28.10 -7.73
N TYR A 29 21.67 26.86 -8.05
CA TYR A 29 20.60 26.57 -9.01
C TYR A 29 19.21 26.85 -8.44
N ILE A 30 18.96 26.50 -7.18
CA ILE A 30 17.71 26.81 -6.49
C ILE A 30 17.51 28.33 -6.40
N GLU A 31 18.55 29.08 -6.04
CA GLU A 31 18.52 30.54 -6.01
C GLU A 31 18.18 31.13 -7.38
N PHE A 32 18.86 30.66 -8.43
CA PHE A 32 18.56 31.05 -9.80
C PHE A 32 17.09 30.80 -10.17
N LEU A 33 16.57 29.60 -9.87
CA LEU A 33 15.16 29.26 -10.12
C LEU A 33 14.19 30.18 -9.35
N ASN A 34 14.54 30.52 -8.10
CA ASN A 34 13.75 31.40 -7.25
C ASN A 34 13.73 32.86 -7.74
N GLN A 35 14.81 33.33 -8.38
CA GLN A 35 14.89 34.67 -8.96
C GLN A 35 14.11 34.84 -10.27
N LEU A 36 13.64 33.75 -10.89
CA LEU A 36 12.84 33.83 -12.12
C LEU A 36 11.54 34.61 -11.88
N LYS A 37 11.36 35.69 -12.65
CA LYS A 37 10.17 36.58 -12.63
C LYS A 37 8.89 35.82 -12.94
N TYR A 38 8.93 34.89 -13.88
CA TYR A 38 7.80 34.05 -14.26
C TYR A 38 8.15 32.57 -14.05
N LYS A 39 7.42 31.91 -13.15
CA LYS A 39 7.58 30.48 -12.88
C LYS A 39 6.42 29.73 -13.53
N THR A 40 6.70 29.04 -14.63
CA THR A 40 5.74 28.13 -15.27
C THR A 40 5.38 26.98 -14.34
N LYS A 41 4.32 26.22 -14.64
CA LYS A 41 3.96 25.00 -13.89
C LYS A 41 5.14 24.05 -13.77
N PHE A 42 5.90 23.88 -14.85
CA PHE A 42 7.11 23.07 -14.87
C PHE A 42 8.16 23.55 -13.86
N ILE A 43 8.47 24.85 -13.83
CA ILE A 43 9.46 25.42 -12.90
C ILE A 43 9.01 25.25 -11.44
N LYS A 44 7.73 25.47 -11.15
CA LYS A 44 7.18 25.26 -9.79
C LYS A 44 7.34 23.80 -9.36
N ASN A 45 7.00 22.86 -10.25
CA ASN A 45 7.14 21.44 -9.98
C ASN A 45 8.61 21.01 -9.84
N LEU A 46 9.51 21.59 -10.64
CA LEU A 46 10.94 21.31 -10.56
C LEU A 46 11.53 21.76 -9.22
N ILE A 47 11.11 22.92 -8.69
CA ILE A 47 11.51 23.37 -7.36
C ILE A 47 11.05 22.37 -6.29
N ILE A 48 9.82 21.87 -6.37
CA ILE A 48 9.28 20.85 -5.45
C ILE A 48 10.10 19.56 -5.49
N ASP A 49 10.51 19.11 -6.67
CA ASP A 49 11.33 17.90 -6.80
C ASP A 49 12.75 18.11 -6.26
N ILE A 50 13.25 19.35 -6.30
CA ILE A 50 14.59 19.69 -5.84
C ILE A 50 14.65 19.81 -4.31
N ASP A 51 13.83 20.68 -3.75
CA ASP A 51 13.84 21.01 -2.32
C ASP A 51 12.42 21.18 -1.80
N ASN A 52 12.02 20.26 -0.93
CA ASN A 52 10.72 20.27 -0.28
C ASN A 52 10.81 19.55 1.07
N PRO A 53 10.20 20.12 2.14
CA PRO A 53 10.20 19.49 3.46
C PRO A 53 9.39 18.18 3.51
N ASP A 54 8.47 17.95 2.56
CA ASP A 54 7.71 16.71 2.47
C ASP A 54 8.65 15.51 2.22
N PRO A 55 8.58 14.43 3.02
CA PRO A 55 9.34 13.19 2.80
C PRO A 55 9.21 12.63 1.37
N ASN A 56 8.07 12.81 0.73
CA ASN A 56 7.76 12.32 -0.61
C ASN A 56 8.28 13.23 -1.74
N HIS A 57 8.70 14.46 -1.45
CA HIS A 57 9.25 15.42 -2.42
C HIS A 57 10.70 15.78 -2.08
N GLY A 58 11.32 16.71 -2.83
CA GLY A 58 12.71 17.12 -2.58
C GLY A 58 13.74 15.99 -2.74
N GLN A 59 13.52 15.08 -3.69
CA GLN A 59 14.37 13.90 -3.84
C GLN A 59 15.78 14.27 -4.34
N VAL A 60 15.95 15.38 -5.06
CA VAL A 60 17.28 15.81 -5.55
C VAL A 60 18.20 16.22 -4.40
N ILE A 61 17.71 17.03 -3.45
CA ILE A 61 18.54 17.43 -2.29
C ILE A 61 18.84 16.24 -1.40
N LYS A 62 17.88 15.33 -1.22
CA LYS A 62 18.09 14.08 -0.46
C LYS A 62 19.12 13.17 -1.14
N ALA A 63 19.09 13.09 -2.48
CA ALA A 63 19.96 12.22 -3.24
C ALA A 63 21.45 12.57 -3.12
N ILE A 64 21.81 13.83 -2.84
CA ILE A 64 23.22 14.25 -2.65
C ILE A 64 23.72 14.08 -1.22
N ILE A 65 22.85 13.72 -0.26
CA ILE A 65 23.26 13.47 1.12
C ILE A 65 24.10 12.19 1.18
N PRO A 66 25.25 12.16 1.87
CA PRO A 66 26.15 11.00 1.90
C PRO A 66 25.49 9.66 2.25
N SER A 67 24.57 9.64 3.21
CA SER A 67 23.84 8.44 3.61
C SER A 67 22.92 7.87 2.52
N TYR A 68 22.47 8.70 1.59
CA TYR A 68 21.54 8.32 0.52
C TYR A 68 22.20 8.20 -0.85
N TYR A 69 23.30 8.92 -1.09
CA TYR A 69 23.95 8.95 -2.40
C TYR A 69 24.38 7.57 -2.89
N GLU A 70 25.04 6.78 -2.03
CA GLU A 70 25.53 5.44 -2.37
C GLU A 70 24.44 4.35 -2.35
N THR A 71 23.27 4.63 -1.76
CA THR A 71 22.17 3.65 -1.71
C THR A 71 21.25 3.78 -2.91
N TRP A 72 20.73 4.98 -3.18
CA TRP A 72 19.80 5.23 -4.29
C TRP A 72 20.05 6.57 -5.00
N GLY A 73 20.67 7.54 -4.33
CA GLY A 73 20.79 8.91 -4.80
C GLY A 73 21.53 9.02 -6.14
N LYS A 74 22.66 8.34 -6.30
CA LYS A 74 23.43 8.32 -7.57
C LYS A 74 22.60 7.83 -8.75
N CYS A 75 21.91 6.69 -8.59
CA CYS A 75 21.04 6.12 -9.62
C CYS A 75 19.85 7.03 -9.94
N TYR A 76 19.26 7.64 -8.90
CA TYR A 76 18.18 8.60 -9.05
C TYR A 76 18.62 9.83 -9.84
N LEU A 77 19.73 10.49 -9.48
CA LEU A 77 20.22 11.69 -10.16
C LEU A 77 20.53 11.43 -11.65
N CYS A 78 21.15 10.29 -11.96
CA CYS A 78 21.39 9.86 -13.33
C CYS A 78 20.08 9.67 -14.11
N SER A 79 19.09 9.00 -13.51
CA SER A 79 17.80 8.75 -14.12
C SER A 79 17.02 10.05 -14.33
N PHE A 80 16.95 10.89 -13.30
CA PHE A 80 16.25 12.17 -13.31
C PHE A 80 16.82 13.13 -14.37
N LEU A 81 18.15 13.24 -14.46
CA LEU A 81 18.80 13.98 -15.54
C LEU A 81 18.40 13.45 -16.92
N ARG A 82 18.39 12.12 -17.10
CA ARG A 82 18.07 11.51 -18.39
C ARG A 82 16.61 11.70 -18.78
N PHE A 83 15.69 11.61 -17.83
CA PHE A 83 14.27 11.87 -18.05
C PHE A 83 14.01 13.29 -18.52
N HIS A 84 14.67 14.29 -17.94
CA HIS A 84 14.58 15.67 -18.43
C HIS A 84 15.23 15.89 -19.80
N GLN A 85 16.36 15.22 -20.10
CA GLN A 85 17.00 15.31 -21.41
C GLN A 85 16.14 14.78 -22.55
N PHE A 86 15.33 13.77 -22.27
CA PHE A 86 14.47 13.12 -23.25
C PHE A 86 13.00 13.51 -23.15
N GLU A 87 12.66 14.41 -22.23
CA GLU A 87 11.27 14.81 -21.98
C GLU A 87 10.38 13.58 -21.72
N GLN A 88 10.80 12.75 -20.77
CA GLN A 88 10.11 11.49 -20.42
C GLN A 88 9.52 11.54 -19.01
N CYS A 89 8.28 11.07 -18.86
CA CYS A 89 7.65 10.84 -17.57
C CYS A 89 8.14 9.49 -16.98
N GLY A 90 9.34 9.50 -16.39
CA GLY A 90 10.02 8.28 -15.95
C GLY A 90 9.57 7.70 -14.61
N ASN A 91 8.94 8.50 -13.74
CA ASN A 91 8.38 8.03 -12.47
C ASN A 91 7.16 8.89 -12.09
N PHE A 92 6.46 8.51 -11.02
CA PHE A 92 5.25 9.21 -10.54
C PHE A 92 5.50 10.18 -9.38
N LYS A 93 6.68 10.11 -8.74
CA LYS A 93 7.00 10.91 -7.55
C LYS A 93 7.38 12.34 -7.93
N ASP A 94 8.19 12.48 -8.98
CA ASP A 94 8.66 13.76 -9.46
C ASP A 94 7.58 14.47 -10.28
N GLN A 95 7.18 15.64 -9.81
CA GLN A 95 6.09 16.43 -10.35
C GLN A 95 6.47 17.10 -11.67
N SER A 96 7.75 17.44 -11.85
CA SER A 96 8.25 18.07 -13.07
C SER A 96 8.22 17.09 -14.25
N LEU A 97 8.46 15.80 -13.99
CA LEU A 97 8.39 14.75 -15.02
C LEU A 97 6.94 14.50 -15.48
N GLN A 98 5.94 14.74 -14.63
CA GLN A 98 4.53 14.60 -15.03
C GLN A 98 4.14 15.58 -16.15
N CYS A 99 4.88 16.69 -16.31
CA CYS A 99 4.66 17.64 -17.40
C CYS A 99 4.96 17.06 -18.79
N TYR A 100 5.73 15.98 -18.87
CA TYR A 100 6.03 15.27 -20.11
C TYR A 100 5.02 14.16 -20.44
N SER A 101 4.00 13.98 -19.58
CA SER A 101 2.91 13.05 -19.88
C SER A 101 1.91 13.68 -20.85
N ASN A 102 1.32 12.86 -21.70
CA ASN A 102 0.19 13.24 -22.56
C ASN A 102 -0.94 12.19 -22.43
N GLU A 103 -2.10 12.46 -23.03
CA GLU A 103 -3.27 11.59 -22.93
C GLU A 103 -2.98 10.16 -23.42
N ILE A 104 -2.27 10.04 -24.54
CA ILE A 104 -1.87 8.75 -25.12
C ILE A 104 -0.94 7.99 -24.18
N PHE A 105 0.07 8.67 -23.60
CA PHE A 105 0.98 8.11 -22.61
C PHE A 105 0.21 7.62 -21.38
N ASN A 106 -0.79 8.37 -20.91
CA ASN A 106 -1.60 7.96 -19.77
C ASN A 106 -2.43 6.70 -20.07
N VAL A 107 -2.98 6.57 -21.28
CA VAL A 107 -3.67 5.36 -21.74
C VAL A 107 -2.69 4.19 -21.82
N LEU A 108 -1.53 4.37 -22.45
CA LEU A 108 -0.50 3.33 -22.55
C LEU A 108 0.05 2.92 -21.19
N ARG A 109 0.26 3.86 -20.27
CA ARG A 109 0.67 3.60 -18.89
C ARG A 109 -0.38 2.78 -18.15
N LYS A 110 -1.68 3.10 -18.31
CA LYS A 110 -2.77 2.30 -17.75
C LYS A 110 -2.76 0.89 -18.32
N MET A 111 -2.66 0.73 -19.64
CA MET A 111 -2.57 -0.58 -20.30
C MET A 111 -1.36 -1.39 -19.81
N ALA A 112 -0.17 -0.78 -19.77
CA ALA A 112 1.05 -1.41 -19.28
C ALA A 112 0.94 -1.84 -17.81
N ASN A 113 0.33 -0.99 -16.97
CA ASN A 113 0.05 -1.33 -15.57
C ASN A 113 -0.93 -2.51 -15.46
N THR A 114 -2.00 -2.53 -16.26
CA THR A 114 -2.94 -3.67 -16.33
C THR A 114 -2.24 -4.94 -16.77
N ILE A 115 -1.37 -4.88 -17.79
CA ILE A 115 -0.56 -6.02 -18.22
C ILE A 115 0.34 -6.48 -17.07
N PHE A 116 1.07 -5.56 -16.42
CA PHE A 116 1.97 -5.85 -15.31
C PHE A 116 1.27 -6.55 -14.14
N ILE A 117 0.10 -6.05 -13.71
CA ILE A 117 -0.72 -6.68 -12.67
C ILE A 117 -1.06 -8.14 -13.03
N ASN A 118 -1.33 -8.38 -14.31
CA ASN A 118 -1.78 -9.67 -14.81
C ASN A 118 -0.62 -10.60 -15.23
N LEU A 119 0.64 -10.14 -15.18
CA LEU A 119 1.78 -11.01 -15.48
C LEU A 119 1.87 -12.13 -14.44
N PRO A 120 2.17 -13.37 -14.86
CA PRO A 120 2.52 -14.42 -13.93
C PRO A 120 3.78 -14.01 -13.15
N PRO A 121 3.98 -14.52 -11.93
CA PRO A 121 5.20 -14.28 -11.18
C PRO A 121 6.43 -14.65 -12.04
N PRO A 122 7.52 -13.88 -11.98
CA PRO A 122 8.74 -14.23 -12.70
C PRO A 122 9.18 -15.63 -12.26
N LYS A 123 9.46 -16.50 -13.24
CA LYS A 123 10.01 -17.82 -12.96
C LYS A 123 11.40 -17.63 -12.37
N THR A 124 11.58 -18.03 -11.12
CA THR A 124 12.92 -18.10 -10.51
C THR A 124 13.64 -19.29 -11.13
N GLU A 125 14.67 -19.05 -11.93
CA GLU A 125 15.65 -20.08 -12.25
C GLU A 125 16.59 -20.21 -11.06
N ILE A 126 16.62 -21.40 -10.44
CA ILE A 126 17.59 -21.72 -9.41
C ILE A 126 18.94 -21.84 -10.12
N ILE A 127 19.79 -20.82 -10.04
CA ILE A 127 21.17 -20.92 -10.48
C ILE A 127 21.89 -21.84 -9.49
N GLN A 128 21.94 -23.14 -9.79
CA GLN A 128 22.78 -24.08 -9.08
C GLN A 128 24.24 -23.78 -9.44
N ASN A 129 24.92 -22.96 -8.63
CA ASN A 129 26.36 -22.83 -8.72
C ASN A 129 27.00 -24.18 -8.37
N GLN A 130 27.46 -24.92 -9.38
CA GLN A 130 28.04 -26.26 -9.22
C GLN A 130 29.47 -26.28 -8.66
N ASN A 131 30.04 -25.13 -8.25
CA ASN A 131 31.45 -25.03 -7.86
C ASN A 131 31.66 -24.41 -6.47
N ALA A 132 31.08 -25.00 -5.43
CA ALA A 132 31.47 -24.71 -4.05
C ALA A 132 31.66 -26.01 -3.27
N ASN A 133 32.82 -26.65 -3.48
CA ASN A 133 33.33 -27.70 -2.61
C ASN A 133 33.80 -27.06 -1.29
N GLY A 134 33.13 -27.38 -0.18
CA GLY A 134 33.72 -27.20 1.15
C GLY A 134 32.78 -26.66 2.23
N TYR A 135 32.29 -27.61 3.05
CA TYR A 135 31.93 -27.46 4.47
C TYR A 135 30.60 -26.80 4.87
N SER A 136 29.93 -27.55 5.76
CA SER A 136 28.85 -27.19 6.69
C SER A 136 27.41 -27.21 6.19
N SER A 137 26.76 -28.31 6.61
CA SER A 137 25.34 -28.46 6.89
C SER A 137 24.66 -27.16 7.35
N GLY A 138 23.75 -26.67 6.52
CA GLY A 138 22.79 -25.63 6.84
C GLY A 138 21.64 -25.73 5.84
N ASN A 139 20.44 -26.04 6.34
CA ASN A 139 19.20 -26.15 5.57
C ASN A 139 18.88 -24.81 4.87
N LEU A 140 19.43 -24.59 3.68
CA LEU A 140 19.12 -23.44 2.83
C LEU A 140 17.93 -23.79 1.94
N ASN A 141 16.74 -23.83 2.55
CA ASN A 141 15.48 -23.67 1.83
C ASN A 141 15.34 -22.19 1.40
N SER A 142 16.15 -21.76 0.43
CA SER A 142 15.92 -20.48 -0.25
C SER A 142 14.77 -20.67 -1.26
N ASN A 143 13.55 -20.79 -0.73
CA ASN A 143 12.33 -20.63 -1.52
C ASN A 143 12.23 -19.16 -1.92
N GLY A 144 12.71 -18.85 -3.12
CA GLY A 144 12.34 -17.64 -3.85
C GLY A 144 10.84 -17.65 -4.05
N GLY A 145 10.10 -17.06 -3.11
CA GLY A 145 8.64 -17.08 -3.10
C GLY A 145 8.11 -16.42 -4.38
N ASN A 146 7.13 -17.07 -5.02
CA ASN A 146 6.40 -16.53 -6.17
C ASN A 146 5.82 -15.15 -5.83
N VAL A 147 6.52 -14.09 -6.24
CA VAL A 147 6.05 -12.71 -6.06
C VAL A 147 4.97 -12.45 -7.11
N ARG A 148 3.70 -12.41 -6.69
CA ARG A 148 2.59 -11.99 -7.56
C ARG A 148 2.64 -10.48 -7.76
N MET A 149 2.57 -10.00 -9.00
CA MET A 149 2.67 -8.57 -9.30
C MET A 149 1.54 -7.73 -8.67
N SER A 150 0.37 -8.34 -8.46
CA SER A 150 -0.75 -7.77 -7.69
C SER A 150 -0.38 -7.38 -6.26
N ASN A 151 0.62 -8.02 -5.65
CA ASN A 151 1.06 -7.70 -4.29
C ASN A 151 1.73 -6.31 -4.20
N PHE A 152 2.19 -5.74 -5.33
CA PHE A 152 2.74 -4.39 -5.39
C PHE A 152 1.68 -3.29 -5.53
N ILE A 153 0.43 -3.65 -5.86
CA ILE A 153 -0.67 -2.71 -6.15
C ILE A 153 -1.85 -2.91 -5.18
N ASN A 154 -1.58 -3.33 -3.94
CA ASN A 154 -2.61 -3.26 -2.89
C ASN A 154 -2.71 -1.82 -2.35
N ARG A 155 -3.16 -0.90 -3.21
CA ARG A 155 -3.15 0.52 -2.89
C ARG A 155 -4.29 0.95 -1.99
N HIS A 156 -5.35 0.17 -1.78
CA HIS A 156 -6.55 0.74 -1.18
C HIS A 156 -7.40 -0.15 -0.25
N GLY A 157 -7.21 -1.46 -0.14
CA GLY A 157 -8.03 -2.30 0.75
C GLY A 157 -7.57 -2.36 2.20
N GLY A 158 -7.12 -1.24 2.78
CA GLY A 158 -6.33 -1.20 4.02
C GLY A 158 -6.73 -2.25 5.06
N CYS A 159 -5.78 -3.00 5.61
CA CYS A 159 -6.02 -3.99 6.68
C CYS A 159 -4.97 -3.94 7.80
N PHE A 160 -5.32 -4.46 8.97
CA PHE A 160 -4.43 -4.59 10.14
C PHE A 160 -4.44 -6.02 10.71
N ASN A 161 -3.43 -6.39 11.50
CA ASN A 161 -3.30 -7.74 12.05
C ASN A 161 -4.27 -8.01 13.22
N GLY A 162 -4.65 -9.28 13.38
CA GLY A 162 -5.60 -9.71 14.42
C GLY A 162 -5.08 -9.64 15.85
N GLU A 163 -3.76 -9.68 16.04
CA GLU A 163 -3.11 -9.59 17.36
C GLU A 163 -2.96 -8.16 17.87
N ALA A 164 -3.36 -7.15 17.09
CA ALA A 164 -3.41 -5.78 17.56
C ALA A 164 -4.44 -5.66 18.69
N ILE A 165 -4.09 -4.91 19.74
CA ILE A 165 -4.92 -4.75 20.93
C ILE A 165 -5.69 -3.43 20.82
N VAL A 166 -6.99 -3.47 21.01
CA VAL A 166 -7.90 -2.32 20.97
C VAL A 166 -8.47 -2.00 22.34
N LEU A 167 -8.70 -0.71 22.60
CA LEU A 167 -9.31 -0.24 23.85
C LEU A 167 -10.84 -0.14 23.72
N LEU A 168 -11.57 -0.68 24.69
CA LEU A 168 -13.03 -0.61 24.76
C LEU A 168 -13.50 0.51 25.70
N ALA A 169 -14.75 0.97 25.52
CA ALA A 169 -15.34 2.04 26.34
C ALA A 169 -15.41 1.71 27.84
N ASN A 170 -15.42 0.41 28.20
CA ASN A 170 -15.44 -0.05 29.58
C ASN A 170 -14.04 -0.16 30.22
N GLY A 171 -12.99 0.33 29.55
CA GLY A 171 -11.60 0.29 30.00
C GLY A 171 -10.92 -1.07 29.85
N LYS A 172 -11.60 -2.10 29.31
CA LYS A 172 -10.99 -3.38 28.96
C LYS A 172 -10.34 -3.31 27.59
N THR A 173 -9.47 -4.27 27.30
CA THR A 173 -8.87 -4.45 26.00
C THR A 173 -9.31 -5.76 25.34
N LYS A 174 -9.23 -5.82 24.02
CA LYS A 174 -9.44 -7.04 23.22
C LYS A 174 -8.45 -7.08 22.07
N PHE A 175 -8.13 -8.29 21.59
CA PHE A 175 -7.51 -8.43 20.29
C PHE A 175 -8.52 -8.10 19.18
N VAL A 176 -8.04 -7.55 18.08
CA VAL A 176 -8.88 -7.26 16.89
C VAL A 176 -9.65 -8.50 16.44
N LYS A 177 -8.99 -9.66 16.39
CA LYS A 177 -9.62 -10.93 15.98
C LYS A 177 -10.77 -11.37 16.88
N ASP A 178 -10.83 -10.86 18.11
CA ASP A 178 -11.84 -11.22 19.12
C ASP A 178 -12.98 -10.19 19.22
N LEU A 179 -12.93 -9.12 18.42
CA LEU A 179 -14.01 -8.14 18.33
C LEU A 179 -15.27 -8.75 17.71
N LYS A 180 -16.42 -8.37 18.25
CA LYS A 180 -17.72 -8.87 17.81
C LYS A 180 -18.72 -7.73 17.69
N LYS A 181 -19.76 -7.96 16.90
CA LYS A 181 -20.89 -7.03 16.79
C LYS A 181 -21.42 -6.65 18.17
N GLY A 182 -21.62 -5.35 18.39
CA GLY A 182 -22.07 -4.79 19.66
C GLY A 182 -20.96 -4.45 20.64
N ASP A 183 -19.69 -4.82 20.38
CA ASP A 183 -18.58 -4.28 21.16
C ASP A 183 -18.51 -2.76 20.99
N GLN A 184 -18.38 -2.04 22.11
CA GLN A 184 -18.25 -0.59 22.12
C GLN A 184 -16.79 -0.19 22.34
N LEU A 185 -16.22 0.50 21.34
CA LEU A 185 -14.84 0.97 21.35
C LEU A 185 -14.67 2.19 22.28
N ASN A 186 -13.43 2.51 22.65
CA ASN A 186 -13.11 3.64 23.53
C ASN A 186 -13.72 4.98 23.07
N ASN A 187 -13.83 5.16 21.76
CA ASN A 187 -14.40 6.35 21.16
C ASN A 187 -15.96 6.37 21.14
N ASN A 188 -16.60 5.37 21.73
CA ASN A 188 -18.04 5.06 21.76
C ASN A 188 -18.64 4.47 20.48
N ALA A 189 -17.84 4.29 19.42
CA ALA A 189 -18.31 3.64 18.20
C ALA A 189 -18.64 2.16 18.46
N ILE A 190 -19.69 1.66 17.82
CA ILE A 190 -20.16 0.28 17.98
C ILE A 190 -19.69 -0.54 16.79
N VAL A 191 -19.02 -1.66 17.06
CA VAL A 191 -18.65 -2.63 16.04
C VAL A 191 -19.92 -3.21 15.41
N GLN A 192 -20.10 -3.02 14.09
CA GLN A 192 -21.20 -3.62 13.33
C GLN A 192 -20.78 -4.93 12.69
N CYS A 193 -19.58 -4.98 12.13
CA CYS A 193 -19.06 -6.17 11.48
C CYS A 193 -17.54 -6.23 11.56
N LEU A 194 -17.01 -7.38 11.94
CA LEU A 194 -15.60 -7.73 11.74
C LEU A 194 -15.43 -8.41 10.38
N ILE A 195 -14.49 -7.92 9.58
CA ILE A 195 -14.13 -8.52 8.29
C ILE A 195 -12.79 -9.21 8.48
N GLU A 196 -12.78 -10.54 8.39
CA GLU A 196 -11.56 -11.33 8.36
C GLU A 196 -11.28 -11.77 6.92
N GLN A 197 -10.06 -11.56 6.45
CA GLN A 197 -9.64 -12.02 5.15
C GLN A 197 -8.38 -12.88 5.27
N ARG A 198 -8.46 -14.09 4.71
CA ARG A 198 -7.35 -15.04 4.70
C ARG A 198 -6.22 -14.50 3.82
N SER A 199 -5.02 -14.54 4.38
CA SER A 199 -3.79 -14.23 3.66
C SER A 199 -3.48 -15.32 2.63
N ASN A 200 -2.82 -14.91 1.55
CA ASN A 200 -2.41 -15.86 0.52
C ASN A 200 -1.33 -16.82 1.06
N LYS A 201 -1.66 -18.11 1.16
CA LYS A 201 -0.72 -19.16 1.62
C LYS A 201 0.57 -19.25 0.80
N TYR A 202 0.54 -18.79 -0.45
CA TYR A 202 1.66 -18.92 -1.39
C TYR A 202 2.54 -17.66 -1.49
N SER A 203 2.15 -16.54 -0.87
CA SER A 203 2.94 -15.31 -0.91
C SER A 203 2.81 -14.51 0.37
N LYS A 204 3.94 -14.13 0.96
CA LYS A 204 3.97 -13.25 2.15
C LYS A 204 3.34 -11.90 1.83
N ALA A 205 2.57 -11.37 2.78
CA ALA A 205 2.01 -10.02 2.70
C ALA A 205 3.09 -9.01 3.06
N TYR A 206 3.21 -7.93 2.31
CA TYR A 206 4.08 -6.82 2.70
C TYR A 206 3.31 -5.91 3.66
N MET A 207 3.87 -5.72 4.85
CA MET A 207 3.24 -4.93 5.92
C MET A 207 4.25 -3.96 6.54
N CYS A 208 3.73 -2.87 7.08
CA CYS A 208 4.46 -1.87 7.84
C CYS A 208 4.22 -2.13 9.32
N ASN A 209 5.29 -2.30 10.09
CA ASN A 209 5.19 -2.38 11.55
C ASN A 209 5.29 -0.97 12.14
N ILE A 210 4.17 -0.47 12.66
CA ILE A 210 4.10 0.82 13.34
C ILE A 210 3.88 0.52 14.83
N ASP A 211 4.93 0.69 15.62
CA ASP A 211 4.94 0.53 17.07
C ASP A 211 4.30 -0.78 17.58
N GLY A 212 4.59 -1.89 16.90
CA GLY A 212 4.11 -3.23 17.25
C GLY A 212 2.88 -3.70 16.49
N ILE A 213 2.24 -2.83 15.70
CA ILE A 213 1.03 -3.16 14.91
C ILE A 213 1.39 -3.25 13.44
N LEU A 214 0.88 -4.29 12.78
CA LEU A 214 1.12 -4.51 11.36
C LEU A 214 -0.05 -3.94 10.55
N PHE A 215 0.26 -2.96 9.70
CA PHE A 215 -0.67 -2.38 8.74
C PHE A 215 -0.25 -2.72 7.31
N THR A 216 -1.22 -2.86 6.41
CA THR A 216 -0.90 -2.80 4.98
C THR A 216 -0.34 -1.40 4.63
N PRO A 217 0.55 -1.29 3.63
CA PRO A 217 1.32 -0.06 3.38
C PRO A 217 0.48 1.22 3.18
N TYR A 218 -0.73 1.08 2.63
CA TYR A 218 -1.62 2.20 2.30
C TYR A 218 -2.92 2.20 3.13
N HIS A 219 -2.92 1.60 4.34
CA HIS A 219 -4.04 1.75 5.27
C HIS A 219 -3.90 3.09 6.02
N PRO A 220 -4.82 4.07 5.89
CA PRO A 220 -4.72 5.33 6.63
C PRO A 220 -4.67 5.15 8.15
N ILE A 221 -3.60 5.62 8.77
CA ILE A 221 -3.44 5.61 10.23
C ILE A 221 -3.27 7.02 10.77
N CYS A 222 -3.77 7.27 11.97
CA CYS A 222 -3.52 8.49 12.72
C CYS A 222 -2.51 8.21 13.82
N LYS A 223 -1.41 8.97 13.82
CA LYS A 223 -0.37 8.96 14.85
C LYS A 223 -0.06 10.41 15.20
N ASP A 224 0.00 10.72 16.49
CA ASP A 224 0.24 12.09 17.00
C ASP A 224 -0.71 13.14 16.37
N ASP A 225 -2.00 12.78 16.27
CA ASP A 225 -3.08 13.59 15.66
C ASP A 225 -2.88 13.97 14.18
N GLN A 226 -1.99 13.26 13.47
CA GLN A 226 -1.78 13.40 12.03
C GLN A 226 -2.02 12.08 11.29
N TRP A 227 -2.64 12.18 10.10
CA TRP A 227 -2.92 11.02 9.26
C TRP A 227 -1.77 10.74 8.29
N TYR A 228 -1.40 9.47 8.15
CA TYR A 228 -0.34 8.98 7.28
C TYR A 228 -0.77 7.70 6.56
N PHE A 229 -0.08 7.39 5.46
CA PHE A 229 0.05 6.00 5.04
C PHE A 229 1.27 5.37 5.75
N PRO A 230 1.17 4.14 6.29
CA PRO A 230 2.26 3.48 6.98
C PRO A 230 3.57 3.41 6.18
N ILE A 231 3.48 3.32 4.85
CA ILE A 231 4.64 3.31 3.96
C ILE A 231 5.45 4.61 3.96
N ASP A 232 4.82 5.73 4.33
CA ASP A 232 5.49 7.03 4.46
C ASP A 232 6.32 7.10 5.75
N LEU A 233 6.01 6.24 6.74
CA LEU A 233 6.66 6.23 8.05
C LEU A 233 7.74 5.15 8.15
N VAL A 234 7.50 3.96 7.61
CA VAL A 234 8.41 2.82 7.71
C VAL A 234 8.45 2.00 6.43
N GLN A 235 9.57 1.32 6.20
CA GLN A 235 9.69 0.37 5.09
C GLN A 235 8.80 -0.86 5.32
N SER A 236 8.01 -1.22 4.31
CA SER A 236 7.23 -2.47 4.34
C SER A 236 8.14 -3.70 4.22
N LYS A 237 7.80 -4.76 4.96
CA LYS A 237 8.53 -6.03 4.99
C LYS A 237 7.57 -7.19 4.75
N PRO A 238 8.03 -8.29 4.13
CA PRO A 238 7.21 -9.48 3.98
C PRO A 238 6.99 -10.17 5.33
N VAL A 239 5.74 -10.31 5.76
CA VAL A 239 5.34 -10.95 7.02
C VAL A 239 4.49 -12.19 6.75
N SER A 240 4.64 -13.20 7.60
CA SER A 240 3.73 -14.34 7.65
C SER A 240 2.59 -14.01 8.58
N ILE A 241 1.38 -13.85 8.03
CA ILE A 241 0.14 -13.66 8.77
C ILE A 241 -0.91 -14.58 8.16
N ASP A 242 -1.78 -15.17 8.99
CA ASP A 242 -2.81 -16.09 8.52
C ASP A 242 -4.01 -15.34 7.95
N SER A 243 -4.42 -14.28 8.64
CA SER A 243 -5.51 -13.40 8.25
C SER A 243 -5.19 -11.95 8.60
N TRP A 244 -5.80 -11.03 7.87
CA TRP A 244 -5.86 -9.63 8.21
C TRP A 244 -7.31 -9.17 8.34
N PHE A 245 -7.49 -8.05 9.03
CA PHE A 245 -8.79 -7.62 9.51
C PHE A 245 -9.10 -6.19 9.10
N ASN A 246 -10.39 -5.92 8.96
CA ASN A 246 -10.97 -4.59 8.89
C ASN A 246 -12.32 -4.58 9.61
N LEU A 247 -12.88 -3.42 9.87
CA LEU A 247 -14.09 -3.23 10.65
C LEU A 247 -15.11 -2.41 9.87
N ILE A 248 -16.39 -2.62 10.19
CA ILE A 248 -17.45 -1.65 9.95
C ILE A 248 -17.92 -1.18 11.32
N LEU A 249 -17.89 0.13 11.54
CA LEU A 249 -18.33 0.76 12.77
C LEU A 249 -19.63 1.53 12.53
N ASN A 250 -20.45 1.66 13.56
CA ASN A 250 -21.58 2.58 13.59
C ASN A 250 -21.40 3.58 14.73
N ASP A 251 -21.51 4.86 14.37
CA ASP A 251 -21.61 5.98 15.29
C ASP A 251 -22.44 7.07 14.61
N GLU A 252 -23.75 7.01 14.82
CA GLU A 252 -24.73 7.93 14.24
C GLU A 252 -24.62 9.36 14.81
N ILE A 253 -23.92 9.52 15.95
CA ILE A 253 -23.89 10.78 16.69
C ILE A 253 -22.63 11.57 16.37
N ASN A 254 -21.44 10.93 16.46
CA ASN A 254 -20.17 11.65 16.34
C ASN A 254 -19.36 11.26 15.10
N HIS A 255 -19.88 10.35 14.26
CA HIS A 255 -19.23 9.90 13.02
C HIS A 255 -17.79 9.43 13.23
N LYS A 256 -17.53 8.74 14.34
CA LYS A 256 -16.23 8.14 14.61
C LYS A 256 -16.14 6.78 13.97
N TYR A 257 -15.27 6.69 12.97
CA TYR A 257 -15.07 5.50 12.14
C TYR A 257 -13.61 5.06 12.17
N GLU A 258 -12.97 5.28 13.32
CA GLU A 258 -11.61 4.85 13.57
C GLU A 258 -11.57 3.88 14.74
N VAL A 259 -10.68 2.90 14.67
CA VAL A 259 -10.34 2.03 15.78
C VAL A 259 -9.07 2.56 16.44
N GLU A 260 -9.08 2.66 17.77
CA GLU A 260 -7.93 3.10 18.58
C GLU A 260 -7.26 1.87 19.23
N PHE A 261 -5.96 1.74 18.99
CA PHE A 261 -5.15 0.67 19.55
C PHE A 261 -4.50 1.08 20.87
N GLU A 262 -4.04 0.10 21.64
CA GLU A 262 -3.42 0.29 22.96
C GLU A 262 -2.20 1.22 22.94
N ASN A 263 -1.46 1.26 21.82
CA ASN A 263 -0.30 2.13 21.64
C ASN A 263 -0.66 3.56 21.19
N GLY A 264 -1.95 3.93 21.16
CA GLY A 264 -2.44 5.27 20.79
C GLY A 264 -2.59 5.52 19.28
N ILE A 265 -2.18 4.57 18.43
CA ILE A 265 -2.41 4.67 16.98
C ILE A 265 -3.89 4.46 16.71
N LYS A 266 -4.44 5.22 15.75
CA LYS A 266 -5.80 5.00 15.24
C LYS A 266 -5.76 4.57 13.78
N ALA A 267 -6.70 3.75 13.35
CA ALA A 267 -6.81 3.31 11.97
C ALA A 267 -8.24 3.48 11.46
N ILE A 268 -8.38 3.93 10.20
CA ILE A 268 -9.69 4.16 9.61
C ILE A 268 -10.39 2.83 9.27
N THR A 269 -11.71 2.75 9.46
CA THR A 269 -12.49 1.55 9.14
C THR A 269 -13.25 1.69 7.82
N LEU A 270 -13.94 0.64 7.37
CA LEU A 270 -14.75 0.68 6.15
C LEU A 270 -16.02 1.51 6.34
N GLY A 271 -16.50 2.13 5.26
CA GLY A 271 -17.73 2.93 5.26
C GLY A 271 -17.62 4.14 6.19
N HIS A 272 -16.47 4.82 6.20
CA HIS A 272 -16.17 5.86 7.18
C HIS A 272 -16.60 7.28 6.77
N TYR A 273 -16.96 7.52 5.51
CA TYR A 273 -17.46 8.80 4.97
C TYR A 273 -16.58 10.05 5.18
N ARG A 274 -15.34 9.88 5.66
CA ARG A 274 -14.37 10.96 5.93
C ARG A 274 -13.78 11.51 4.64
N LYS A 275 -13.74 12.84 4.51
CA LYS A 275 -13.40 13.56 3.25
C LYS A 275 -12.52 14.79 3.46
N GLU A 276 -12.13 15.08 4.70
CA GLU A 276 -11.41 16.29 5.10
C GLU A 276 -9.98 16.35 4.59
N ASN A 277 -9.38 15.22 4.22
CA ASN A 277 -8.05 15.17 3.61
C ASN A 277 -7.97 14.09 2.53
N LYS A 278 -6.90 14.16 1.72
CA LYS A 278 -6.67 13.25 0.59
C LYS A 278 -6.34 11.81 1.00
N ILE A 279 -5.82 11.59 2.21
CA ILE A 279 -5.47 10.26 2.72
C ILE A 279 -6.74 9.50 3.07
N LEU A 280 -7.71 10.19 3.69
CA LEU A 280 -8.98 9.61 4.11
C LEU A 280 -10.01 9.55 2.99
N LYS A 281 -10.04 10.54 2.09
CA LYS A 281 -11.02 10.56 1.00
C LYS A 281 -10.84 9.34 0.09
N HIS A 282 -11.82 8.44 0.09
CA HIS A 282 -11.81 7.25 -0.77
C HIS A 282 -13.17 7.00 -1.42
N GLU A 283 -13.22 6.78 -2.74
CA GLU A 283 -14.48 6.64 -3.51
C GLU A 283 -15.26 5.36 -3.16
N TYR A 284 -14.55 4.28 -2.82
CA TYR A 284 -15.13 2.98 -2.47
C TYR A 284 -15.09 2.64 -0.97
N PHE A 285 -13.92 2.45 -0.37
CA PHE A 285 -13.79 2.02 1.04
C PHE A 285 -14.37 3.03 2.05
N GLY A 286 -14.49 4.30 1.67
CA GLY A 286 -15.09 5.35 2.50
C GLY A 286 -16.57 5.61 2.24
N THR A 287 -17.27 4.76 1.47
CA THR A 287 -18.67 5.01 1.06
C THR A 287 -19.55 3.78 1.24
N ASP A 288 -20.84 3.92 0.94
CA ASP A 288 -21.80 2.80 0.95
C ASP A 288 -21.47 1.69 -0.05
N LEU A 289 -20.61 1.97 -1.04
CA LEU A 289 -20.26 0.99 -2.07
C LEU A 289 -19.60 -0.25 -1.46
N VAL A 290 -18.65 -0.05 -0.52
CA VAL A 290 -18.03 -1.19 0.18
C VAL A 290 -19.02 -1.94 1.06
N LEU A 291 -19.93 -1.23 1.72
CA LEU A 291 -20.94 -1.83 2.60
C LEU A 291 -21.94 -2.67 1.80
N LYS A 292 -22.36 -2.15 0.64
CA LYS A 292 -23.22 -2.85 -0.31
C LYS A 292 -22.56 -4.13 -0.81
N ASP A 293 -21.32 -4.06 -1.27
CA ASP A 293 -20.61 -5.23 -1.78
C ASP A 293 -20.40 -6.30 -0.70
N LEU A 294 -20.06 -5.90 0.53
CA LEU A 294 -19.93 -6.84 1.66
C LEU A 294 -21.26 -7.48 2.04
N LYS A 295 -22.35 -6.71 2.04
CA LYS A 295 -23.70 -7.21 2.31
C LYS A 295 -24.20 -8.15 1.21
N GLU A 296 -23.92 -7.86 -0.06
CA GLU A 296 -24.24 -8.75 -1.18
C GLU A 296 -23.38 -10.01 -1.15
N ARG A 297 -22.11 -9.89 -0.71
CA ARG A 297 -21.16 -10.99 -0.63
C ARG A 297 -21.56 -12.05 0.39
N ASP A 298 -21.88 -11.63 1.61
CA ASP A 298 -22.30 -12.53 2.68
C ASP A 298 -23.41 -11.88 3.53
N PRO A 299 -24.67 -11.97 3.09
CA PRO A 299 -25.80 -11.33 3.79
C PRO A 299 -25.96 -11.83 5.23
N LEU A 300 -25.71 -13.12 5.48
CA LEU A 300 -25.87 -13.73 6.80
C LEU A 300 -24.72 -13.32 7.73
N GLY A 301 -23.49 -13.36 7.24
CA GLY A 301 -22.30 -12.90 7.95
C GLY A 301 -22.37 -11.42 8.29
N TYR A 302 -22.78 -10.58 7.33
CA TYR A 302 -23.01 -9.15 7.55
C TYR A 302 -24.04 -8.90 8.66
N SER A 303 -25.16 -9.65 8.65
CA SER A 303 -26.19 -9.54 9.69
C SER A 303 -25.68 -9.96 11.08
N LYS A 304 -24.93 -11.06 11.15
CA LYS A 304 -24.29 -11.55 12.39
C LYS A 304 -23.11 -10.68 12.84
N GLY A 305 -22.57 -9.86 11.94
CA GLY A 305 -21.44 -8.97 12.17
C GLY A 305 -20.07 -9.66 12.15
N TYR A 306 -19.94 -10.72 11.36
CA TYR A 306 -18.66 -11.34 11.04
C TYR A 306 -18.69 -11.89 9.62
N ILE A 307 -17.74 -11.48 8.78
CA ILE A 307 -17.57 -11.98 7.42
C ILE A 307 -16.17 -12.55 7.29
N PHE A 308 -16.09 -13.81 6.84
CA PHE A 308 -14.83 -14.45 6.50
C PHE A 308 -14.65 -14.52 4.99
N ILE A 309 -13.54 -13.99 4.50
CA ILE A 309 -13.19 -13.94 3.09
C ILE A 309 -12.02 -14.87 2.84
N GLU A 310 -12.33 -16.03 2.27
CA GLU A 310 -11.33 -17.07 2.02
C GLU A 310 -10.37 -16.68 0.88
N GLU A 311 -10.90 -16.13 -0.20
CA GLU A 311 -10.12 -15.70 -1.36
C GLU A 311 -10.73 -14.44 -2.01
N ILE A 312 -9.85 -13.60 -2.54
CA ILE A 312 -10.20 -12.45 -3.40
C ILE A 312 -9.63 -12.69 -4.78
N ASN A 313 -10.47 -12.52 -5.80
CA ASN A 313 -10.03 -12.58 -7.18
C ASN A 313 -9.41 -11.24 -7.60
N TYR A 314 -8.10 -11.10 -7.36
CA TYR A 314 -7.36 -9.89 -7.69
C TYR A 314 -7.37 -9.53 -9.19
N ARG A 315 -7.67 -10.48 -10.09
CA ARG A 315 -7.71 -10.26 -11.55
C ARG A 315 -8.91 -9.43 -12.00
N GLU A 316 -9.96 -9.42 -11.20
CA GLU A 316 -11.24 -8.77 -11.50
C GLU A 316 -11.39 -7.40 -10.82
N LEU A 317 -10.33 -6.95 -10.14
CA LEU A 317 -10.31 -5.63 -9.51
C LEU A 317 -10.34 -4.52 -10.57
N GLN A 318 -11.24 -3.58 -10.34
CA GLN A 318 -11.42 -2.37 -11.12
C GLN A 318 -10.87 -1.19 -10.33
N TYR A 319 -10.37 -0.20 -11.06
CA TYR A 319 -9.79 1.01 -10.49
C TYR A 319 -10.36 2.24 -11.21
N ASP A 320 -10.55 3.32 -10.46
CA ASP A 320 -10.95 4.61 -11.02
C ASP A 320 -9.80 5.32 -11.75
N GLU A 321 -10.05 6.54 -12.21
CA GLU A 321 -9.05 7.38 -12.88
C GLU A 321 -7.83 7.72 -12.00
N ASN A 322 -8.03 7.78 -10.69
CA ASN A 322 -7.03 8.05 -9.66
C ASN A 322 -6.32 6.78 -9.16
N GLN A 323 -6.63 5.62 -9.75
CA GLN A 323 -6.08 4.32 -9.39
C GLN A 323 -6.54 3.81 -8.00
N CYS A 324 -7.66 4.30 -7.50
CA CYS A 324 -8.33 3.79 -6.31
C CYS A 324 -9.16 2.54 -6.67
N CYS A 325 -9.13 1.51 -5.82
CA CYS A 325 -9.91 0.29 -6.09
C CYS A 325 -11.39 0.53 -5.83
N ILE A 326 -12.27 0.13 -6.75
CA ILE A 326 -13.71 0.46 -6.70
C ILE A 326 -14.66 -0.73 -6.53
N ASN A 327 -14.14 -1.94 -6.34
CA ASN A 327 -14.95 -3.17 -6.28
C ASN A 327 -14.29 -4.29 -5.45
N TYR A 328 -13.44 -3.95 -4.48
CA TYR A 328 -12.56 -4.91 -3.80
C TYR A 328 -13.30 -6.12 -3.21
N TYR A 329 -14.47 -5.89 -2.61
CA TYR A 329 -15.26 -6.95 -1.98
C TYR A 329 -16.37 -7.51 -2.88
N LYS A 330 -16.56 -6.96 -4.09
CA LYS A 330 -17.62 -7.35 -5.01
C LYS A 330 -17.48 -8.81 -5.45
N ILE A 331 -18.58 -9.56 -5.42
CA ILE A 331 -18.66 -10.86 -6.08
C ILE A 331 -18.90 -10.62 -7.58
N GLN A 332 -18.03 -11.16 -8.43
CA GLN A 332 -18.29 -11.24 -9.86
C GLN A 332 -18.71 -12.67 -10.24
N SER A 333 -19.74 -12.76 -11.06
CA SER A 333 -20.66 -13.90 -11.21
C SER A 333 -20.09 -15.16 -11.90
N ASN A 334 -18.77 -15.34 -12.00
CA ASN A 334 -18.21 -16.46 -12.78
C ASN A 334 -17.79 -17.71 -11.98
N ASN A 335 -17.82 -17.72 -10.64
CA ASN A 335 -17.30 -18.86 -9.88
C ASN A 335 -18.22 -19.48 -8.81
N TYR A 336 -19.44 -18.97 -8.59
CA TYR A 336 -20.32 -19.52 -7.54
C TYR A 336 -21.18 -20.72 -7.96
N ASN A 337 -21.34 -20.99 -9.27
CA ASN A 337 -22.17 -22.11 -9.73
C ASN A 337 -21.53 -23.50 -9.53
N ASN A 338 -20.22 -23.60 -9.26
CA ASN A 338 -19.57 -24.90 -9.07
C ASN A 338 -19.34 -25.30 -7.61
N TYR A 339 -19.18 -24.35 -6.68
CA TYR A 339 -18.89 -24.69 -5.28
C TYR A 339 -20.15 -24.99 -4.45
N ASN A 340 -21.26 -24.28 -4.68
CA ASN A 340 -22.50 -24.55 -3.95
C ASN A 340 -23.22 -25.80 -4.46
N ASN A 341 -23.18 -26.08 -5.76
CA ASN A 341 -23.78 -27.30 -6.30
C ASN A 341 -23.09 -28.56 -5.77
N ASN A 342 -21.76 -28.58 -5.67
CA ASN A 342 -21.05 -29.76 -5.17
C ASN A 342 -21.31 -30.05 -3.68
N LYS A 343 -21.45 -29.02 -2.83
CA LYS A 343 -21.79 -29.22 -1.41
C LYS A 343 -23.25 -29.64 -1.19
N ILE A 344 -24.17 -29.17 -2.02
CA ILE A 344 -25.58 -29.57 -1.97
C ILE A 344 -25.72 -31.03 -2.44
N ILE A 345 -25.04 -31.41 -3.53
CA ILE A 345 -25.04 -32.79 -4.05
C ILE A 345 -24.36 -33.77 -3.09
N GLU A 346 -23.27 -33.40 -2.42
CA GLU A 346 -22.62 -34.25 -1.40
C GLU A 346 -23.50 -34.46 -0.16
N ASN A 347 -24.28 -33.47 0.25
CA ASN A 347 -25.21 -33.61 1.38
C ASN A 347 -26.46 -34.43 1.02
N GLU A 348 -27.01 -34.30 -0.20
CA GLU A 348 -28.13 -35.15 -0.66
C GLU A 348 -27.73 -36.61 -0.84
N ASN A 349 -26.51 -36.88 -1.32
CA ASN A 349 -25.97 -38.24 -1.44
C ASN A 349 -25.67 -38.91 -0.09
N ASN A 350 -25.40 -38.13 0.96
CA ASN A 350 -25.21 -38.65 2.31
C ASN A 350 -26.53 -38.91 3.03
N ILE A 351 -27.58 -38.12 2.78
CA ILE A 351 -28.91 -38.33 3.37
C ILE A 351 -29.63 -39.54 2.71
N SER A 352 -29.45 -39.76 1.41
CA SER A 352 -30.04 -40.91 0.70
C SER A 352 -29.39 -42.26 1.08
N LYS A 353 -28.16 -42.28 1.58
CA LYS A 353 -27.50 -43.49 2.12
C LYS A 353 -27.91 -43.85 3.55
N LEU A 354 -28.68 -43.02 4.23
CA LEU A 354 -29.18 -43.26 5.59
C LEU A 354 -30.64 -43.73 5.62
N ILE A 355 -31.31 -43.87 4.46
CA ILE A 355 -32.74 -44.19 4.36
C ILE A 355 -33.02 -45.50 3.59
N TYR A 356 -32.01 -46.31 3.27
CA TYR A 356 -32.20 -47.70 2.81
C TYR A 356 -31.28 -48.69 3.51
#